data_AF-A0A0G9MRK6-F1
#
_entry.id   AF-A0A0G9MRK6-F1
#
_cell.length_a   1.000
_cell.length_b   1.000
_cell.length_c   1.000
_cell.angle_alpha   90.00
_cell.angle_beta   90.00
_cell.angle_gamma   90.00
#
_symmetry.space_group_name_H-M   'P 1'
#
loop_
_entity.id
_entity.type
_entity.pdbx_description
1 polymer ?
#
loop_
_entity_poly.entity_id
_entity_poly.type
_entity_poly.pdbx_seq_one_letter_code
_entity_poly.pdbx_strand_id
1 'polypeptide(L)'
;MARLSGPQRPNRGGAFETWTVRLLVPALILALLAIVLAVLGFRGPDWRAWFDTEDRGEWRAVTIGGLDVSNERMSIIIADGEIVGGRDGCNFWSYDGPPDPVTGERGMHSTLAGCPDTPELRAYNAVGHYRADFRLESEDRLVVSYNGVTGQFIRWTDAMEQAEREADERAMEAARAAEPPPARRPAVPAAVPPPAPPAQPMPEPPPPLDN
;
A
#
# COMPACT_ATOMS: atom_id res chain seq x y z
N MET A 1 -49.84 -74.19 -2.55
CA MET A 1 -48.60 -73.56 -3.03
C MET A 1 -48.79 -72.06 -3.02
N ALA A 2 -48.19 -71.34 -2.06
CA ALA A 2 -48.25 -69.88 -1.98
C ALA A 2 -46.86 -69.31 -2.28
N ARG A 3 -46.74 -68.45 -3.29
CA ARG A 3 -45.51 -67.69 -3.59
C ARG A 3 -45.50 -66.44 -2.71
N LEU A 4 -44.49 -66.31 -1.85
CA LEU A 4 -44.23 -65.12 -1.05
C LEU A 4 -43.64 -64.03 -1.96
N SER A 5 -44.38 -62.93 -2.13
CA SER A 5 -43.86 -61.69 -2.73
C SER A 5 -42.90 -61.02 -1.75
N GLY A 6 -41.61 -60.97 -2.10
CA GLY A 6 -40.60 -60.25 -1.33
C GLY A 6 -40.81 -58.73 -1.40
N PRO A 7 -40.41 -57.95 -0.38
CA PRO A 7 -40.58 -56.50 -0.37
C PRO A 7 -39.64 -55.84 -1.39
N GLN A 8 -40.21 -55.02 -2.29
CA GLN A 8 -39.45 -54.11 -3.14
C GLN A 8 -38.66 -53.14 -2.27
N ARG A 9 -37.32 -53.15 -2.38
CA ARG A 9 -36.47 -52.12 -1.77
C ARG A 9 -36.77 -50.77 -2.43
N PRO A 10 -36.96 -49.68 -1.67
CA PRO A 10 -37.10 -48.35 -2.24
C PRO A 10 -35.78 -47.94 -2.90
N ASN A 11 -35.88 -47.45 -4.14
CA ASN A 11 -34.77 -46.92 -4.93
C ASN A 11 -34.04 -45.80 -4.16
N ARG A 12 -32.83 -46.08 -3.67
CA ARG A 12 -31.95 -45.11 -2.98
C ARG A 12 -31.35 -44.03 -3.89
N GLY A 13 -31.63 -44.05 -5.20
CA GLY A 13 -31.07 -43.10 -6.17
C GLY A 13 -31.77 -41.73 -6.23
N GLY A 14 -33.07 -41.64 -5.91
CA GLY A 14 -33.86 -40.43 -6.19
C GLY A 14 -33.67 -39.29 -5.18
N ALA A 15 -33.30 -39.58 -3.93
CA ALA A 15 -33.10 -38.55 -2.91
C ALA A 15 -31.82 -37.75 -3.14
N PHE A 16 -30.73 -38.40 -3.54
CA PHE A 16 -29.45 -37.71 -3.76
C PHE A 16 -29.52 -36.77 -4.97
N GLU A 17 -30.17 -37.19 -6.07
CA GLU A 17 -30.43 -36.33 -7.23
C GLU A 17 -31.29 -35.11 -6.89
N THR A 18 -32.35 -35.27 -6.09
CA THR A 18 -33.25 -34.15 -5.75
C THR A 18 -32.58 -33.11 -4.86
N TRP A 19 -31.77 -33.51 -3.88
CA TRP A 19 -31.02 -32.56 -3.04
C TRP A 19 -29.90 -31.86 -3.81
N THR A 20 -29.20 -32.60 -4.67
CA THR A 20 -28.11 -32.04 -5.49
C THR A 20 -28.64 -31.00 -6.48
N VAL A 21 -29.77 -31.27 -7.15
CA VAL A 21 -30.41 -30.30 -8.06
C VAL A 21 -30.97 -29.10 -7.29
N ARG A 22 -31.60 -29.32 -6.12
CA ARG A 22 -32.17 -28.23 -5.31
C ARG A 22 -31.13 -27.28 -4.71
N LEU A 23 -29.87 -27.71 -4.57
CA LEU A 23 -28.81 -26.88 -3.99
C LEU A 23 -27.82 -26.37 -5.03
N LEU A 24 -27.42 -27.21 -6.00
CA LEU A 24 -26.47 -26.80 -7.03
C LEU A 24 -27.09 -25.81 -8.02
N VAL A 25 -28.36 -25.96 -8.39
CA VAL A 25 -28.97 -25.04 -9.35
C VAL A 25 -29.09 -23.62 -8.78
N PRO A 26 -29.59 -23.40 -7.55
CA PRO A 26 -29.58 -22.06 -6.95
C PRO A 26 -28.18 -21.51 -6.73
N ALA A 27 -27.23 -22.33 -6.29
CA ALA A 27 -25.84 -21.91 -6.12
C ALA A 27 -25.19 -21.47 -7.44
N LEU A 28 -25.45 -22.22 -8.53
CA LEU A 28 -24.97 -21.88 -9.87
C LEU A 28 -25.60 -20.60 -10.40
N ILE A 29 -26.91 -20.41 -10.19
CA ILE A 29 -27.60 -19.16 -10.56
C ILE A 29 -27.01 -17.97 -9.80
N LEU A 30 -26.77 -18.11 -8.50
CA LEU A 30 -26.15 -17.06 -7.67
C LEU A 30 -24.71 -16.76 -8.13
N ALA A 31 -23.93 -17.78 -8.45
CA ALA A 31 -22.57 -17.60 -8.96
C ALA A 31 -22.56 -16.89 -10.33
N LEU A 32 -23.45 -17.28 -11.24
CA LEU A 32 -23.60 -16.61 -12.54
C LEU A 32 -24.06 -15.16 -12.37
N LEU A 33 -25.00 -14.90 -11.47
CA LEU A 33 -25.46 -13.54 -11.18
C LEU A 33 -24.31 -12.68 -10.61
N ALA A 34 -23.51 -13.23 -9.70
CA ALA A 34 -22.34 -12.55 -9.15
C ALA A 34 -21.29 -12.23 -10.22
N ILE A 35 -21.04 -13.15 -11.16
CA ILE A 35 -20.13 -12.93 -12.29
C ILE A 35 -20.68 -11.84 -13.22
N VAL A 36 -21.98 -11.87 -13.55
CA VAL A 36 -22.62 -10.84 -14.38
C VAL A 36 -22.52 -9.47 -13.71
N LEU A 37 -22.78 -9.38 -12.40
CA LEU A 37 -22.62 -8.16 -11.62
C LEU A 37 -21.16 -7.67 -11.61
N ALA A 38 -20.19 -8.57 -11.47
CA ALA A 38 -18.77 -8.24 -11.54
C ALA A 38 -18.35 -7.72 -12.93
N VAL A 39 -18.83 -8.34 -14.02
CA VAL A 39 -18.59 -7.89 -15.41
C VAL A 39 -19.23 -6.52 -15.67
N LEU A 40 -20.39 -6.25 -15.07
CA LEU A 40 -21.06 -4.95 -15.15
C LEU A 40 -20.41 -3.88 -14.22
N GLY A 41 -19.32 -4.20 -13.54
CA GLY A 41 -18.60 -3.27 -12.67
C GLY A 41 -19.29 -2.98 -11.34
N PHE A 42 -20.30 -3.77 -10.96
CA PHE A 42 -20.94 -3.66 -9.66
C PHE A 42 -19.99 -4.16 -8.58
N ARG A 43 -19.29 -3.24 -7.92
CA ARG A 43 -18.61 -3.51 -6.66
C ARG A 43 -19.71 -3.67 -5.62
N GLY A 44 -19.88 -4.89 -5.09
CA GLY A 44 -20.86 -5.15 -4.03
C GLY A 44 -20.68 -4.17 -2.85
N PRO A 45 -21.71 -4.04 -1.99
CA PRO A 45 -21.61 -3.17 -0.82
C PRO A 45 -20.32 -3.51 -0.05
N ASP A 46 -19.47 -2.51 0.17
CA ASP A 46 -18.27 -2.69 0.97
C ASP A 46 -18.71 -2.91 2.42
N TRP A 47 -18.91 -4.16 2.79
CA TRP A 47 -19.34 -4.54 4.13
C TRP A 47 -18.33 -4.10 5.20
N ARG A 48 -17.08 -3.80 4.81
CA ARG A 48 -16.10 -3.19 5.73
C ARG A 48 -16.52 -1.78 6.14
N ALA A 49 -17.21 -1.04 5.29
CA ALA A 49 -17.77 0.27 5.62
C ALA A 49 -18.85 0.20 6.72
N TRP A 50 -19.40 -0.98 7.05
CA TRP A 50 -20.28 -1.15 8.22
C TRP A 50 -19.51 -1.25 9.54
N PHE A 51 -18.20 -1.47 9.47
CA PHE A 51 -17.29 -1.46 10.61
C PHE A 51 -16.35 -0.25 10.56
N ASP A 52 -16.61 0.71 9.66
CA ASP A 52 -15.92 2.01 9.68
C ASP A 52 -16.37 2.78 10.89
N THR A 53 -15.45 2.91 11.84
CA THR A 53 -15.55 3.93 12.86
C THR A 53 -15.36 5.29 12.17
N GLU A 54 -16.10 6.32 12.57
CA GLU A 54 -16.12 7.62 11.87
C GLU A 54 -14.74 8.29 11.79
N ASP A 55 -13.83 7.93 12.69
CA ASP A 55 -12.42 8.32 12.72
C ASP A 55 -11.55 7.60 11.68
N ARG A 56 -12.03 6.54 11.02
CA ARG A 56 -11.26 5.85 9.99
C ARG A 56 -10.99 6.77 8.80
N GLY A 57 -9.76 6.71 8.29
CA GLY A 57 -9.32 7.42 7.10
C GLY A 57 -8.03 8.19 7.29
N GLU A 58 -7.69 9.01 6.31
CA GLU A 58 -6.55 9.91 6.38
C GLU A 58 -6.99 11.29 6.90
N TRP A 59 -6.14 11.87 7.74
CA TRP A 59 -6.38 13.12 8.45
C TRP A 59 -5.18 14.04 8.29
N ARG A 60 -5.41 15.26 7.81
CA ARG A 60 -4.39 16.30 7.62
C ARG A 60 -4.24 17.14 8.88
N ALA A 61 -3.01 17.26 9.37
CA ALA A 61 -2.72 18.16 10.48
C ALA A 61 -2.93 19.62 10.07
N VAL A 62 -3.58 20.38 10.95
CA VAL A 62 -3.75 21.83 10.82
C VAL A 62 -2.96 22.54 11.90
N THR A 63 -3.09 22.09 13.15
CA THR A 63 -2.28 22.60 14.26
C THR A 63 -1.76 21.47 15.13
N ILE A 64 -0.54 21.59 15.67
CA ILE A 64 0.01 20.64 16.65
C ILE A 64 0.79 21.41 17.70
N GLY A 65 0.48 21.20 18.98
CA GLY A 65 1.15 21.87 20.09
C GLY A 65 1.05 23.40 20.04
N GLY A 66 0.03 23.94 19.37
CA GLY A 66 -0.15 25.38 19.14
C GLY A 66 0.60 25.95 17.93
N LEU A 67 1.34 25.13 17.17
CA LEU A 67 1.96 25.52 15.91
C LEU A 67 1.00 25.30 14.75
N ASP A 68 0.97 26.21 13.77
CA ASP A 68 0.30 26.01 12.48
C ASP A 68 1.18 25.16 11.57
N VAL A 69 0.69 23.98 11.21
CA VAL A 69 1.39 23.00 10.37
C VAL A 69 0.65 22.71 9.07
N SER A 70 -0.35 23.52 8.73
CA SER A 70 -1.22 23.29 7.57
C SER A 70 -0.45 23.17 6.24
N ASN A 71 0.68 23.89 6.13
CA ASN A 71 1.57 23.90 4.97
C ASN A 71 2.63 22.79 4.97
N GLU A 72 2.84 22.10 6.09
CA GLU A 72 3.94 21.13 6.26
C GLU A 72 3.65 19.75 5.68
N ARG A 73 2.48 19.55 5.09
CA ARG A 73 2.08 18.26 4.53
C ARG A 73 2.05 17.08 5.49
N MET A 74 1.74 17.36 6.74
CA MET A 74 1.65 16.36 7.81
C MET A 74 0.27 15.67 7.84
N SER A 75 0.23 14.35 7.85
CA SER A 75 -1.03 13.58 7.96
C SER A 75 -0.87 12.34 8.82
N ILE A 76 -1.99 11.79 9.30
CA ILE A 76 -2.05 10.48 9.95
C ILE A 76 -3.14 9.64 9.28
N ILE A 77 -3.01 8.33 9.37
CA ILE A 77 -3.97 7.35 8.86
C ILE A 77 -4.48 6.55 10.04
N ILE A 78 -5.79 6.52 10.21
CA ILE A 78 -6.48 5.77 11.25
C ILE A 78 -7.21 4.59 10.63
N ALA A 79 -6.97 3.41 11.20
CA ALA A 79 -7.68 2.18 10.88
C ALA A 79 -7.82 1.33 12.14
N ASP A 80 -8.93 0.61 12.26
CA ASP A 80 -9.19 -0.31 13.38
C ASP A 80 -9.05 0.34 14.77
N GLY A 81 -9.38 1.64 14.88
CA GLY A 81 -9.30 2.41 16.13
C GLY A 81 -7.87 2.76 16.57
N GLU A 82 -6.89 2.74 15.68
CA GLU A 82 -5.51 3.14 15.97
C GLU A 82 -4.87 3.91 14.81
N ILE A 83 -3.81 4.67 15.12
CA ILE A 83 -2.98 5.29 14.08
C ILE A 83 -2.06 4.21 13.49
N VAL A 84 -2.25 3.91 12.21
CA VAL A 84 -1.53 2.86 11.48
C VAL A 84 -0.43 3.39 10.57
N GLY A 85 -0.42 4.70 10.32
CA GLY A 85 0.57 5.33 9.45
C GLY A 85 0.36 6.83 9.33
N GLY A 86 1.12 7.44 8.43
CA GLY A 86 1.01 8.86 8.15
C GLY A 86 2.16 9.41 7.33
N ARG A 87 2.22 10.74 7.32
CA ARG A 87 3.28 11.53 6.73
C ARG A 87 3.71 12.62 7.70
N ASP A 88 5.00 12.73 7.98
CA ASP A 88 5.55 13.75 8.89
C ASP A 88 5.92 15.07 8.17
N GLY A 89 5.47 15.23 6.93
CA GLY A 89 5.81 16.30 6.00
C GLY A 89 6.95 15.96 5.04
N CYS A 90 7.84 15.05 5.43
CA CYS A 90 9.02 14.68 4.67
C CYS A 90 9.03 13.18 4.33
N ASN A 91 8.74 12.33 5.31
CA ASN A 91 8.64 10.88 5.19
C ASN A 91 7.21 10.39 5.27
N PHE A 92 6.94 9.36 4.47
CA PHE A 92 5.81 8.46 4.73
C PHE A 92 6.24 7.40 5.73
N TRP A 93 5.30 6.97 6.56
CA TRP A 93 5.53 5.90 7.51
C TRP A 93 4.26 5.07 7.79
N SER A 94 4.45 3.83 8.21
CA SER A 94 3.38 2.92 8.63
C SER A 94 3.86 1.91 9.65
N TYR A 95 2.95 1.35 10.45
CA TYR A 95 3.22 0.23 11.33
C TYR A 95 2.90 -1.11 10.65
N ASP A 96 3.66 -2.14 10.99
CA ASP A 96 3.47 -3.50 10.48
C ASP A 96 3.08 -4.47 11.58
N GLY A 97 2.04 -5.25 11.29
CA GLY A 97 1.60 -6.35 12.14
C GLY A 97 1.13 -5.90 13.54
N PRO A 98 0.74 -6.87 14.38
CA PRO A 98 0.37 -6.60 15.76
C PRO A 98 1.59 -6.15 16.59
N PRO A 99 1.39 -5.47 17.73
CA PRO A 99 2.46 -5.11 18.62
C PRO A 99 3.13 -6.36 19.19
N ASP A 100 4.44 -6.28 19.37
CA ASP A 100 5.24 -7.31 20.04
C ASP A 100 4.66 -7.57 21.44
N PRO A 101 4.37 -8.83 21.81
CA PRO A 101 3.66 -9.13 23.04
C PRO A 101 4.50 -8.91 24.31
N VAL A 102 5.82 -8.77 24.19
CA VAL A 102 6.73 -8.59 25.33
C VAL A 102 7.00 -7.11 25.59
N THR A 103 7.27 -6.36 24.53
CA THR A 103 7.66 -4.94 24.60
C THR A 103 6.51 -3.99 24.32
N GLY A 104 5.48 -4.47 23.61
CA GLY A 104 4.38 -3.66 23.08
C GLY A 104 4.78 -2.81 21.87
N GLU A 105 6.02 -2.89 21.38
CA GLU A 105 6.51 -2.11 20.24
C GLU A 105 5.99 -2.67 18.91
N ARG A 106 5.90 -1.83 17.88
CA ARG A 106 5.53 -2.26 16.52
C ARG A 106 6.67 -2.04 15.55
N GLY A 107 6.80 -2.93 14.58
CA GLY A 107 7.64 -2.68 13.42
C GLY A 107 7.13 -1.46 12.66
N MET A 108 8.03 -0.62 12.16
CA MET A 108 7.70 0.61 11.44
C MET A 108 8.45 0.64 10.11
N HIS A 109 7.73 0.91 9.03
CA HIS A 109 8.28 1.24 7.72
C HIS A 109 8.31 2.76 7.53
N SER A 110 9.37 3.26 6.89
CA SER A 110 9.51 4.68 6.56
C SER A 110 10.35 4.87 5.28
N THR A 111 10.12 5.98 4.57
CA THR A 111 10.91 6.36 3.39
C THR A 111 12.34 6.82 3.69
N LEU A 112 12.65 7.12 4.97
CA LEU A 112 14.01 7.45 5.47
C LEU A 112 14.74 8.58 4.71
N ALA A 113 14.00 9.55 4.18
CA ALA A 113 14.56 10.80 3.68
C ALA A 113 15.16 11.61 4.85
N GLY A 114 16.27 12.30 4.58
CA GLY A 114 16.92 13.18 5.54
C GLY A 114 16.15 14.50 5.68
N CYS A 115 15.39 14.64 6.75
CA CYS A 115 14.52 15.80 7.00
C CYS A 115 15.19 16.79 7.95
N PRO A 116 15.00 18.11 7.75
CA PRO A 116 15.45 19.11 8.72
C PRO A 116 14.68 18.97 10.04
N ASP A 117 15.37 19.18 11.17
CA ASP A 117 14.76 19.14 12.50
C ASP A 117 14.05 20.46 12.83
N THR A 118 12.76 20.54 12.46
CA THR A 118 11.92 21.71 12.68
C THR A 118 11.03 21.58 13.93
N PRO A 119 10.59 22.69 14.54
CA PRO A 119 9.61 22.66 15.63
C PRO A 119 8.33 21.88 15.29
N GLU A 120 7.86 21.99 14.05
CA GLU A 120 6.67 21.33 13.53
C GLU A 120 6.87 19.81 13.49
N LEU A 121 8.02 19.34 13.00
CA LEU A 121 8.37 17.92 12.96
C LEU A 121 8.46 17.33 14.38
N ARG A 122 9.05 18.05 15.33
CA ARG A 122 9.10 17.63 16.73
C ARG A 122 7.71 17.56 17.36
N ALA A 123 6.84 18.52 17.04
CA ALA A 123 5.45 18.51 17.50
C ALA A 123 4.68 17.31 16.92
N TYR A 124 4.84 17.04 15.62
CA TYR A 124 4.24 15.88 14.96
C TYR A 124 4.70 14.55 15.59
N ASN A 125 6.00 14.38 15.81
CA ASN A 125 6.54 13.19 16.46
C ASN A 125 6.01 13.00 17.89
N ALA A 126 5.56 14.07 18.56
CA ALA A 126 4.95 13.95 19.87
C ALA A 126 3.50 13.44 19.84
N VAL A 127 2.81 13.43 18.69
CA VAL A 127 1.39 13.03 18.58
C VAL A 127 1.12 11.90 17.58
N GLY A 128 1.98 11.70 16.59
CA GLY A 128 1.81 10.73 15.50
C GLY A 128 2.11 9.27 15.88
N HIS A 129 1.76 8.83 17.09
CA HIS A 129 2.04 7.48 17.56
C HIS A 129 0.76 6.64 17.74
N TYR A 130 0.84 5.32 17.55
CA TYR A 130 -0.31 4.40 17.68
C TYR A 130 -1.01 4.41 19.05
N ARG A 131 -0.37 4.97 20.09
CA ARG A 131 -0.91 5.10 21.45
C ARG A 131 -1.61 6.44 21.70
N ALA A 132 -1.73 7.29 20.69
CA ALA A 132 -2.40 8.57 20.83
C ALA A 132 -3.90 8.37 21.07
N ASP A 133 -4.46 9.15 21.99
CA ASP A 133 -5.90 9.26 22.14
C ASP A 133 -6.43 10.19 21.06
N PHE A 134 -7.53 9.83 20.42
CA PHE A 134 -8.18 10.70 19.45
C PHE A 134 -9.67 10.83 19.74
N ARG A 135 -10.19 12.02 19.46
CA ARG A 135 -11.58 12.39 19.67
C ARG A 135 -12.09 13.11 18.44
N LEU A 136 -13.16 12.59 17.88
CA LEU A 136 -13.89 13.27 16.82
C LEU A 136 -14.62 14.48 17.43
N GLU A 137 -14.36 15.68 16.90
CA GLU A 137 -15.13 16.89 17.26
C GLU A 137 -16.27 17.15 16.30
N SER A 138 -16.09 16.76 15.04
CA SER A 138 -17.11 16.76 13.99
C SER A 138 -16.70 15.76 12.90
N GLU A 139 -17.58 15.48 11.96
CA GLU A 139 -17.31 14.61 10.80
C GLU A 139 -15.97 14.92 10.11
N ASP A 140 -15.60 16.20 10.03
CA ASP A 140 -14.37 16.66 9.37
C ASP A 140 -13.27 17.14 10.32
N ARG A 141 -13.41 16.96 11.64
CA ARG A 141 -12.42 17.45 12.62
C ARG A 141 -12.10 16.40 13.67
N LEU A 142 -10.81 16.13 13.79
CA LEU A 142 -10.25 15.19 14.74
C LEU A 142 -9.26 15.91 15.65
N VAL A 143 -9.38 15.67 16.95
CA VAL A 143 -8.38 16.09 17.93
C VAL A 143 -7.61 14.86 18.36
N VAL A 144 -6.29 14.93 18.26
CA VAL A 144 -5.37 13.86 18.64
C VAL A 144 -4.50 14.37 19.77
N SER A 145 -4.34 13.58 20.82
CA SER A 145 -3.52 13.93 21.97
C SER A 145 -2.64 12.78 22.43
N TYR A 146 -1.39 13.09 22.74
CA TYR A 146 -0.45 12.15 23.32
C TYR A 146 0.58 12.90 24.16
N ASN A 147 0.93 12.37 25.34
CA ASN A 147 1.93 12.95 26.25
C ASN A 147 1.77 14.46 26.52
N GLY A 148 0.53 14.96 26.61
CA GLY A 148 0.24 16.37 26.89
C GLY A 148 0.38 17.31 25.68
N VAL A 149 0.68 16.79 24.50
CA VAL A 149 0.61 17.53 23.23
C VAL A 149 -0.73 17.22 22.56
N THR A 150 -1.35 18.24 21.96
CA THR A 150 -2.61 18.11 21.23
C THR A 150 -2.45 18.65 19.82
N GLY A 151 -3.00 17.94 18.85
CA GLY A 151 -3.12 18.39 17.46
C GLY A 151 -4.55 18.37 16.98
N GLN A 152 -4.87 19.30 16.08
CA GLN A 152 -6.13 19.36 15.36
C GLN A 152 -5.89 18.95 13.92
N PHE A 153 -6.73 18.06 13.44
CA PHE A 153 -6.69 17.48 12.12
C PHE A 153 -8.03 17.67 11.41
N ILE A 154 -7.96 17.76 10.09
CA ILE A 154 -9.13 17.77 9.21
C ILE A 154 -9.13 16.54 8.33
N ARG A 155 -10.31 16.09 7.92
CA ARG A 155 -10.45 14.93 7.05
C ARG A 155 -9.76 15.18 5.71
N TRP A 156 -8.98 14.20 5.25
CA TRP A 156 -8.40 14.23 3.91
C TRP A 156 -9.50 14.13 2.85
N THR A 157 -9.37 14.89 1.76
CA THR A 157 -10.37 14.91 0.68
C THR A 157 -9.69 14.77 -0.68
N ASP A 158 -10.41 14.26 -1.67
CA ASP A 158 -9.95 14.16 -3.06
C ASP A 158 -9.52 15.52 -3.62
N ALA A 159 -10.20 16.59 -3.21
CA ALA A 159 -9.84 17.97 -3.61
C ALA A 159 -8.46 18.37 -3.07
N MET A 160 -8.11 17.96 -1.85
CA MET A 160 -6.77 18.17 -1.28
C MET A 160 -5.73 17.33 -2.00
N GLU A 161 -6.02 16.06 -2.29
CA GLU A 161 -5.12 15.20 -3.05
C GLU A 161 -4.81 15.79 -4.43
N GLN A 162 -5.84 16.24 -5.14
CA GLN A 162 -5.68 16.86 -6.46
C GLN A 162 -4.87 18.16 -6.36
N ALA A 163 -5.16 19.02 -5.38
CA ALA A 163 -4.41 20.25 -5.18
C ALA A 163 -2.93 20.02 -4.87
N GLU A 164 -2.59 18.99 -4.08
CA GLU A 164 -1.20 18.62 -3.82
C GLU A 164 -0.52 18.07 -5.07
N ARG A 165 -1.20 17.20 -5.83
CA ARG A 165 -0.67 16.65 -7.08
C ARG A 165 -0.37 17.73 -8.10
N GLU A 166 -1.28 18.68 -8.30
CA GLU A 166 -1.09 19.82 -9.19
C GLU A 166 0.02 20.76 -8.71
N ALA A 167 0.24 20.89 -7.41
CA ALA A 167 1.37 21.64 -6.86
C ALA A 167 2.71 20.93 -7.12
N ASP A 168 2.74 19.61 -6.96
CA ASP A 168 3.94 18.80 -7.18
C ASP A 168 4.33 18.73 -8.65
N GLU A 169 3.36 18.58 -9.55
CA GLU A 169 3.57 18.64 -11.00
C GLU A 169 4.17 19.99 -11.40
N ARG A 170 3.61 21.10 -10.90
CA ARG A 170 4.17 22.44 -11.13
C ARG A 170 5.59 22.59 -10.58
N ALA A 171 5.87 22.02 -9.41
CA ALA A 171 7.20 22.06 -8.81
C ALA A 171 8.22 21.25 -9.63
N MET A 172 7.84 20.08 -10.12
CA MET A 172 8.66 19.25 -11.00
C MET A 172 8.91 19.93 -12.36
N GLU A 173 7.89 20.56 -12.95
CA GLU A 173 8.05 21.32 -14.19
C GLU A 173 8.97 22.53 -14.00
N ALA A 174 8.82 23.27 -12.89
CA ALA A 174 9.71 24.37 -12.55
C ALA A 174 11.16 23.89 -12.33
N ALA A 175 11.35 22.76 -11.65
CA ALA A 175 12.67 22.16 -11.46
C ALA A 175 13.30 21.73 -12.79
N ARG A 176 12.52 21.11 -13.69
CA ARG A 176 12.96 20.73 -15.03
C ARG A 176 13.32 21.94 -15.89
N ALA A 177 12.54 23.02 -15.80
CA ALA A 177 12.82 24.27 -16.52
C ALA A 177 14.06 25.01 -15.98
N ALA A 178 14.33 24.87 -14.68
CA ALA A 178 15.51 25.44 -14.02
C ALA A 178 16.78 24.59 -14.20
N GLU A 179 16.67 23.36 -14.71
CA GLU A 179 17.82 22.47 -14.93
C GLU A 179 18.72 23.09 -16.01
N PRO A 180 19.97 23.48 -15.66
CA PRO A 180 20.88 24.03 -16.65
C PRO A 180 21.14 22.99 -17.74
N PRO A 181 21.30 23.40 -19.01
CA PRO A 181 21.57 22.46 -20.09
C PRO A 181 22.78 21.61 -19.72
N PRO A 182 22.76 20.30 -20.02
CA PRO A 182 23.85 19.41 -19.64
C PRO A 182 25.16 20.02 -20.13
N ALA A 183 26.07 20.29 -19.18
CA ALA A 183 27.38 20.79 -19.53
C ALA A 183 27.96 19.86 -20.59
N ARG A 184 28.34 20.41 -21.75
CA ARG A 184 29.02 19.65 -22.81
C ARG A 184 30.18 18.94 -22.13
N ARG A 185 30.06 17.61 -21.95
CA ARG A 185 31.17 16.82 -21.45
C ARG A 185 32.33 17.08 -22.41
N PRO A 186 33.51 17.51 -21.93
CA PRO A 186 34.68 17.55 -22.80
C PRO A 186 34.80 16.16 -23.43
N ALA A 187 34.98 16.12 -24.75
CA ALA A 187 35.12 14.87 -25.47
C ALA A 187 36.20 14.06 -24.75
N VAL A 188 35.82 12.91 -24.18
CA VAL A 188 36.80 11.98 -23.61
C VAL A 188 37.73 11.63 -24.78
N PRO A 189 39.05 11.91 -24.68
CA PRO A 189 39.99 11.48 -25.71
C PRO A 189 39.78 9.99 -25.94
N ALA A 190 39.61 9.58 -27.20
CA ALA A 190 39.42 8.17 -27.53
C ALA A 190 40.51 7.35 -26.81
N ALA A 191 40.09 6.42 -25.95
CA ALA A 191 41.02 5.53 -25.29
C ALA A 191 41.84 4.81 -26.38
N VAL A 192 43.16 4.89 -26.28
CA VAL A 192 44.04 4.12 -27.16
C VAL A 192 43.64 2.65 -27.00
N PRO A 193 43.29 1.94 -28.08
CA PRO A 193 42.91 0.54 -27.97
C PRO A 193 44.06 -0.24 -27.32
N PRO A 194 43.77 -1.23 -26.46
CA PRO A 194 44.80 -2.03 -25.83
C PRO A 194 45.69 -2.65 -26.92
N PRO A 195 47.01 -2.77 -26.68
CA PRO A 195 47.91 -3.40 -27.64
C PRO A 195 47.42 -4.82 -27.96
N ALA A 196 47.48 -5.20 -29.24
CA ALA A 196 47.10 -6.53 -29.66
C ALA A 196 47.92 -7.58 -28.87
N PRO A 197 47.30 -8.67 -28.39
CA PRO A 197 48.02 -9.72 -27.70
C PRO A 197 49.13 -10.27 -28.61
N PRO A 198 50.29 -10.63 -28.04
CA PRO A 198 51.40 -11.18 -28.82
C PRO A 198 50.93 -12.39 -29.63
N ALA A 199 51.32 -12.44 -30.89
CA ALA A 199 51.02 -13.57 -31.77
C ALA A 199 51.49 -14.85 -31.09
N GLN A 200 50.57 -15.80 -30.90
CA GLN A 200 50.95 -17.09 -30.34
C GLN A 200 51.91 -17.79 -31.31
N PRO A 201 53.01 -18.40 -30.82
CA PRO A 201 53.88 -19.19 -31.68
C PRO A 201 53.05 -20.31 -32.31
N MET A 202 53.19 -20.46 -33.63
CA MET A 202 52.53 -21.57 -34.33
C MET A 202 52.97 -22.90 -33.71
N PRO A 203 52.05 -23.84 -33.46
CA PRO A 203 52.42 -25.17 -33.01
C PRO A 203 53.38 -25.81 -34.02
N GLU A 204 54.45 -26.41 -33.51
CA GLU A 204 55.42 -27.13 -34.33
C GLU A 204 54.72 -28.23 -35.14
N PRO A 205 55.10 -28.43 -36.42
CA PRO A 205 54.52 -29.48 -37.23
C PRO A 205 54.81 -30.85 -36.59
N PRO A 206 53.84 -31.78 -36.62
CA PRO A 206 54.06 -33.12 -36.08
C PRO A 206 55.21 -33.82 -36.82
N PRO A 207 55.98 -34.67 -36.13
CA PRO A 207 57.07 -35.40 -36.77
C PRO A 207 56.52 -36.28 -37.90
N PRO A 208 57.32 -36.47 -38.98
CA PRO A 208 56.92 -37.30 -40.09
C PRO A 208 56.65 -38.74 -39.63
N LEU A 209 55.57 -39.33 -40.14
CA LEU A 209 55.25 -40.75 -39.96
C LEU A 209 56.19 -41.58 -40.83
N ASP A 210 56.92 -42.52 -40.21
CA ASP A 210 57.72 -43.51 -40.94
C ASP A 210 56.81 -44.48 -41.70
N ASN A 211 56.95 -44.50 -43.03
CA ASN A 211 56.97 -45.69 -43.91
C ASN A 211 57.36 -45.29 -45.33
#